data_AF-A0A1C6R2S9-F1
#
_entry.id   AF-A0A1C6R2S9-F1
#
_cell.length_a   1.000
_cell.length_b   1.000
_cell.length_c   1.000
_cell.angle_alpha   90.00
_cell.angle_beta   90.00
_cell.angle_gamma   90.00
#
_symmetry.space_group_name_H-M   'P 1'
#
loop_
_entity.id
_entity.type
_entity.pdbx_description
1 polymer ?
#
loop_
_entity_poly.entity_id
_entity_poly.type
_entity_poly.pdbx_seq_one_letter_code
_entity_poly.pdbx_strand_id
1 'polypeptide(L)'
;MSTGNYDELVVRYGGLDATATELANQAKKLEEDLASIKRAVATVAAGWEGEAHTMYTQEQAKWDKEAQDIHQALVGIGQVVGRAGGDYMGGDKKAASYFL
;
A
#
# COMPACT_ATOMS: atom_id res chain seq x y z
N MET A 1 -25.18 26.64 -18.51
CA MET A 1 -24.31 26.71 -17.31
C MET A 1 -24.40 25.36 -16.60
N SER A 2 -23.42 24.48 -16.82
CA SER A 2 -23.33 23.18 -16.15
C SER A 2 -21.88 22.99 -15.70
N THR A 3 -21.43 23.89 -14.83
CA THR A 3 -20.08 23.87 -14.23
C THR A 3 -20.04 23.06 -12.93
N GLY A 4 -21.20 22.79 -12.31
CA GLY A 4 -21.29 22.11 -11.01
C GLY A 4 -20.82 20.65 -11.02
N ASN A 5 -21.03 19.94 -12.13
CA ASN A 5 -20.61 18.53 -12.23
C ASN A 5 -19.09 18.40 -12.40
N TYR A 6 -18.44 19.30 -13.13
CA TYR A 6 -16.98 19.27 -13.31
C TYR A 6 -16.23 19.57 -12.02
N ASP A 7 -16.71 20.55 -11.25
CA ASP A 7 -16.08 20.96 -10.00
C ASP A 7 -16.22 19.88 -8.90
N GLU A 8 -17.41 19.24 -8.80
CA GLU A 8 -17.65 18.13 -7.88
C GLU A 8 -16.78 16.90 -8.21
N LEU A 9 -16.62 16.61 -9.50
CA LEU A 9 -15.74 15.56 -9.99
C LEU A 9 -14.28 15.86 -9.57
N VAL A 10 -13.74 17.02 -9.90
CA VAL A 10 -12.36 17.43 -9.57
C VAL A 10 -12.08 17.34 -8.06
N VAL A 11 -13.00 17.80 -7.20
CA VAL A 11 -12.83 17.75 -5.74
C VAL A 11 -12.82 16.31 -5.22
N ARG A 12 -13.73 15.45 -5.68
CA ARG A 12 -13.77 14.03 -5.29
C ARG A 12 -12.51 13.28 -5.71
N TYR A 13 -11.94 13.63 -6.87
CA TYR A 13 -10.72 12.99 -7.40
C TYR A 13 -9.42 13.49 -6.76
N GLY A 14 -9.32 14.80 -6.46
CA GLY A 14 -8.21 15.33 -5.65
C GLY A 14 -8.16 14.67 -4.26
N GLY A 15 -9.33 14.39 -3.68
CA GLY A 15 -9.44 13.58 -2.47
C GLY A 15 -8.96 12.14 -2.65
N LEU A 16 -9.22 11.53 -3.81
CA LEU A 16 -8.80 10.16 -4.11
C LEU A 16 -7.28 10.03 -4.29
N ASP A 17 -6.64 10.95 -5.00
CA ASP A 17 -5.18 10.96 -5.20
C ASP A 17 -4.41 11.24 -3.89
N ALA A 18 -4.92 12.16 -3.08
CA ALA A 18 -4.38 12.41 -1.73
C ALA A 18 -4.52 11.18 -0.83
N THR A 19 -5.67 10.49 -0.89
CA THR A 19 -5.87 9.23 -0.15
C THR A 19 -4.96 8.12 -0.66
N ALA A 20 -4.70 8.05 -1.98
CA ALA A 20 -3.75 7.12 -2.58
C ALA A 20 -2.34 7.28 -2.01
N THR A 21 -1.90 8.54 -1.99
CA THR A 21 -0.56 8.92 -1.50
C THR A 21 -0.43 8.61 -0.02
N GLU A 22 -1.45 8.93 0.78
CA GLU A 22 -1.48 8.61 2.21
C GLU A 22 -1.45 7.10 2.45
N LEU A 23 -2.25 6.31 1.72
CA LEU A 23 -2.23 4.85 1.81
C LEU A 23 -0.86 4.27 1.44
N ALA A 24 -0.19 4.80 0.41
CA ALA A 24 1.16 4.38 0.04
C ALA A 24 2.19 4.71 1.15
N ASN A 25 2.07 5.87 1.79
CA ASN A 25 2.93 6.24 2.91
C ASN A 25 2.69 5.34 4.13
N GLN A 26 1.43 5.05 4.45
CA GLN A 26 1.06 4.13 5.54
C GLN A 26 1.52 2.70 5.25
N ALA A 27 1.42 2.25 3.99
CA ALA A 27 1.94 0.96 3.55
C ALA A 27 3.43 0.83 3.82
N LYS A 28 4.21 1.84 3.39
CA LYS A 28 5.65 1.89 3.62
C LYS A 28 6.00 1.89 5.10
N LYS A 29 5.28 2.66 5.91
CA LYS A 29 5.48 2.69 7.36
C LYS A 29 5.19 1.33 8.00
N LEU A 30 4.12 0.65 7.57
CA LEU A 30 3.79 -0.68 8.08
C LEU A 30 4.88 -1.71 7.75
N GLU A 31 5.48 -1.65 6.55
CA GLU A 31 6.63 -2.50 6.20
C GLU A 31 7.85 -2.23 7.09
N GLU A 32 8.15 -0.96 7.37
CA GLU A 32 9.24 -0.56 8.27
C GLU A 32 9.00 -1.07 9.69
N ASP A 33 7.77 -0.95 10.20
CA ASP A 33 7.36 -1.44 11.51
C ASP A 33 7.46 -2.98 11.60
N LEU A 34 6.97 -3.70 10.58
CA LEU A 34 7.09 -5.17 10.50
C LEU A 34 8.56 -5.62 10.48
N ALA A 35 9.42 -4.93 9.72
CA ALA A 35 10.84 -5.22 9.68
C ALA A 35 11.53 -4.94 11.04
N SER A 36 11.10 -3.89 11.72
CA SER A 36 11.60 -3.55 13.07
C SER A 36 11.24 -4.64 14.08
N ILE A 37 9.99 -5.08 14.11
CA ILE A 37 9.54 -6.15 15.01
C ILE A 37 10.29 -7.44 14.72
N LYS A 38 10.45 -7.82 13.43
CA LYS A 38 11.24 -9.01 13.04
C LYS A 38 12.67 -8.97 13.60
N ARG A 39 13.34 -7.82 13.55
CA ARG A 39 14.71 -7.66 14.09
C ARG A 39 14.75 -7.74 15.61
N ALA A 40 13.78 -7.14 16.30
CA ALA A 40 13.67 -7.22 17.74
C ALA A 40 13.47 -8.68 18.19
N VAL A 41 12.57 -9.39 17.52
CA VAL A 41 12.26 -10.81 17.77
C VAL A 41 13.48 -11.69 17.50
N ALA A 42 14.24 -11.45 16.42
CA ALA A 42 15.49 -12.17 16.14
C ALA A 42 16.57 -11.93 17.21
N THR A 43 16.68 -10.70 17.72
CA THR A 43 17.63 -10.36 18.80
C THR A 43 17.30 -11.12 20.08
N VAL A 44 16.02 -11.21 20.44
CA VAL A 44 15.57 -11.96 21.63
C VAL A 44 15.80 -13.45 21.46
N ALA A 45 15.53 -13.99 20.26
CA ALA A 45 15.71 -15.40 19.94
C ALA A 45 17.18 -15.85 19.91
N ALA A 46 18.13 -14.94 19.70
CA ALA A 46 19.55 -15.26 19.77
C ALA A 46 19.99 -15.74 21.18
N GLY A 47 19.23 -15.42 22.22
CA GLY A 47 19.45 -15.92 23.58
C GLY A 47 18.76 -17.24 23.90
N TRP A 48 18.03 -17.84 22.95
CA TRP A 48 17.27 -19.07 23.17
C TRP A 48 18.05 -20.27 22.63
N GLU A 49 18.60 -21.11 23.51
CA GLU A 49 19.27 -22.36 23.13
C GLU A 49 18.30 -23.56 23.14
N GLY A 50 18.54 -24.52 22.24
CA GLY A 50 17.84 -25.82 22.22
C GLY A 50 16.46 -25.79 21.56
N GLU A 51 15.44 -26.31 22.26
CA GLU A 51 14.07 -26.54 21.74
C GLU A 51 13.34 -25.25 21.34
N ALA A 52 13.68 -24.13 21.99
CA ALA A 52 13.12 -22.81 21.69
C ALA A 52 13.55 -22.27 20.30
N HIS A 53 14.67 -22.74 19.75
CA HIS A 53 15.11 -22.36 18.40
C HIS A 53 14.20 -22.95 17.31
N THR A 54 13.73 -24.19 17.50
CA THR A 54 12.81 -24.87 16.57
C THR A 54 11.43 -24.23 16.57
N MET A 55 10.94 -23.84 17.76
CA MET A 55 9.67 -23.10 17.88
C MET A 55 9.78 -21.71 17.26
N TYR A 56 10.90 -21.02 17.48
CA TYR A 56 11.18 -19.72 16.87
C TYR A 56 11.16 -19.78 15.33
N THR A 57 11.81 -20.78 14.73
CA THR A 57 11.85 -20.91 13.27
C THR A 57 10.47 -21.14 12.66
N GLN A 58 9.59 -21.87 13.35
CA GLN A 58 8.19 -22.05 12.92
C GLN A 58 7.40 -20.74 13.02
N GLU A 59 7.51 -20.02 14.14
CA GLU A 59 6.79 -18.76 14.33
C GLU A 59 7.32 -17.67 13.39
N GLN A 60 8.62 -17.67 13.11
CA GLN A 60 9.26 -16.78 12.13
C GLN A 60 8.71 -17.01 10.72
N ALA A 61 8.52 -18.26 10.31
CA ALA A 61 7.95 -18.58 9.00
C ALA A 61 6.49 -18.08 8.87
N LYS A 62 5.71 -18.20 9.95
CA LYS A 62 4.35 -17.69 10.00
C LYS A 62 4.33 -16.16 9.95
N TRP A 63 5.20 -15.50 10.72
CA TRP A 63 5.39 -14.05 10.66
C TRP A 63 5.72 -13.56 9.25
N ASP A 64 6.68 -14.21 8.58
CA ASP A 64 7.10 -13.83 7.23
C ASP A 64 5.96 -13.96 6.22
N LYS A 65 5.13 -15.00 6.37
CA LYS A 65 3.92 -15.16 5.56
C LYS A 65 2.92 -14.02 5.80
N GLU A 66 2.60 -13.72 7.05
CA GLU A 66 1.64 -12.68 7.41
C GLU A 66 2.12 -11.29 6.95
N ALA A 67 3.41 -10.99 7.12
CA ALA A 67 4.01 -9.74 6.63
C ALA A 67 3.93 -9.63 5.09
N GLN A 68 4.16 -10.73 4.38
CA GLN A 68 4.03 -10.78 2.92
C GLN A 68 2.58 -10.58 2.46
N ASP A 69 1.62 -11.19 3.14
CA ASP A 69 0.19 -11.05 2.82
C ASP A 69 -0.28 -9.59 3.03
N ILE A 70 0.18 -8.94 4.10
CA ILE A 70 -0.05 -7.51 4.37
C ILE A 70 0.53 -6.65 3.24
N HIS A 71 1.79 -6.88 2.86
CA HIS A 71 2.43 -6.16 1.77
C HIS A 71 1.65 -6.30 0.45
N GLN A 72 1.23 -7.52 0.11
CA GLN A 72 0.44 -7.77 -1.10
C GLN A 72 -0.90 -7.05 -1.08
N ALA A 73 -1.60 -7.03 0.06
CA ALA A 73 -2.84 -6.29 0.21
C ALA A 73 -2.63 -4.78 -0.02
N LEU A 74 -1.57 -4.22 0.56
CA LEU A 74 -1.23 -2.80 0.40
C LEU A 74 -0.86 -2.44 -1.04
N VAL A 75 -0.06 -3.28 -1.72
CA VAL A 75 0.25 -3.11 -3.15
C VAL A 75 -1.03 -3.19 -3.98
N GLY A 76 -1.93 -4.12 -3.67
CA GLY A 76 -3.22 -4.24 -4.34
C GLY A 76 -4.08 -2.99 -4.18
N ILE A 77 -4.17 -2.43 -2.98
CA ILE A 77 -4.85 -1.16 -2.71
C ILE A 77 -4.20 -0.04 -3.53
N GLY A 78 -2.87 0.08 -3.50
CA GLY A 78 -2.13 1.09 -4.26
C GLY A 78 -2.40 1.01 -5.77
N GLN A 79 -2.49 -0.20 -6.33
CA GLN A 79 -2.83 -0.41 -7.74
C GLN A 79 -4.27 0.00 -8.07
N VAL A 80 -5.24 -0.29 -7.20
CA VAL A 80 -6.65 0.10 -7.41
C VAL A 80 -6.77 1.62 -7.40
N VAL A 81 -6.13 2.30 -6.44
CA VAL A 81 -6.20 3.76 -6.36
C VAL A 81 -5.40 4.41 -7.50
N GLY A 82 -4.23 3.87 -7.85
CA GLY A 82 -3.42 4.34 -8.98
C GLY A 82 -4.12 4.20 -10.34
N ARG A 83 -4.88 3.13 -10.58
CA ARG A 83 -5.71 2.99 -11.79
C ARG A 83 -6.81 4.05 -11.85
N ALA A 84 -7.45 4.34 -10.71
CA ALA A 84 -8.47 5.38 -10.64
C ALA A 84 -7.93 6.80 -10.97
N GLY A 85 -6.64 7.07 -10.69
CA GLY A 85 -5.97 8.31 -11.11
C GLY A 85 -5.36 8.28 -12.53
N GLY A 86 -4.82 7.14 -12.96
CA GLY A 86 -4.07 6.99 -14.21
C GLY A 86 -4.92 6.91 -15.49
N ASP A 87 -6.14 6.38 -15.41
CA ASP A 87 -7.05 6.29 -16.56
C ASP A 87 -7.41 7.67 -17.15
N TYR A 88 -7.18 8.76 -16.41
CA TYR A 88 -7.42 10.12 -16.90
C TYR A 88 -6.30 10.65 -17.81
N MET A 89 -5.01 10.35 -17.60
CA MET A 89 -3.95 10.80 -18.54
C MET A 89 -4.14 10.22 -19.95
N GLY A 90 -4.72 9.02 -20.06
CA GLY A 90 -5.07 8.40 -21.33
C GLY A 90 -6.41 8.88 -21.90
N GLY A 91 -7.41 9.07 -21.03
CA GLY A 91 -8.75 9.51 -21.41
C GLY A 91 -8.83 10.98 -21.82
N ASP A 92 -8.16 11.87 -21.11
CA ASP A 92 -8.21 13.32 -21.36
C ASP A 92 -7.33 13.72 -22.56
N LYS A 93 -6.21 13.04 -22.81
CA LYS A 93 -5.47 13.20 -24.09
C LYS A 93 -6.33 12.80 -25.29
N LYS A 94 -7.17 11.76 -25.14
CA LYS A 94 -8.11 11.36 -26.19
C LYS A 94 -9.28 12.34 -26.30
N ALA A 95 -9.87 12.79 -25.21
CA ALA A 95 -10.95 13.77 -25.23
C ALA A 95 -10.48 15.14 -25.77
N ALA A 96 -9.31 15.62 -25.35
CA ALA A 96 -8.71 16.86 -25.84
C ALA A 96 -8.34 16.82 -27.33
N SER A 97 -8.07 15.64 -27.89
CA SER A 97 -7.87 15.48 -29.34
C SER A 97 -9.17 15.42 -30.14
N TYR A 98 -10.34 15.30 -29.49
CA TYR A 98 -11.65 15.48 -30.13
C TYR A 98 -12.18 16.92 -30.06
N PHE A 99 -11.52 17.82 -29.31
CA PHE A 99 -11.88 19.23 -29.18
C PHE A 99 -10.96 20.20 -29.94
N LEU A 100 -10.04 19.68 -30.77
CA LEU A 100 -9.29 20.43 -31.79
C LEU A 100 -9.85 20.13 -33.18
#